data_AF-A0A382X1N6-F1
#
_entry.id   AF-A0A382X1N6-F1
#
_cell.length_a   1.000
_cell.length_b   1.000
_cell.length_c   1.000
_cell.angle_alpha   90.00
_cell.angle_beta   90.00
_cell.angle_gamma   90.00
#
_symmetry.space_group_name_H-M   'P 1'
#
loop_
_entity.id
_entity.type
_entity.pdbx_description
1 polymer ?
#
loop_
_entity_poly.entity_id
_entity_poly.type
_entity_poly.pdbx_seq_one_letter_code
_entity_poly.pdbx_strand_id
1 'polypeptide(L)'
;QYNNVIRDLFGLNRDVFGLPEKLMTRHGNYLNAKKMPDRVNASSLALKPKPGLQNVRAFPKDLRASHGFDNQANQLTLSPLLLDAFLRLSVSILESPDFNQGNVGIWNEFFKEPAADANMEAEVRKRLEAFLMRAFRRPVDREVLERYTAFTLSKIKQGLPFTGSMKKVASAVLSSPLFLYRYGSANEKADQFALASSLSFFFWASSPDLELLDLAKSGELSKPEVLNKTINRMMADPKIERFLDTFPSQWMQLENVLAATPDPKKHRFFSLD
;
A
#
# COMPACT_ATOMS: atom_id res chain seq x y z
N GLN A 1 0.42 -5.60 -2.71
CA GLN A 1 0.85 -4.18 -2.69
C GLN A 1 -0.21 -3.26 -2.09
N TYR A 2 -1.45 -3.20 -2.61
CA TYR A 2 -2.51 -2.31 -2.10
C TYR A 2 -2.70 -2.37 -0.57
N ASN A 3 -2.81 -3.57 0.01
CA ASN A 3 -2.88 -3.74 1.47
C ASN A 3 -1.73 -3.02 2.20
N ASN A 4 -0.48 -3.24 1.78
CA ASN A 4 0.69 -2.63 2.40
C ASN A 4 0.69 -1.09 2.28
N VAL A 5 0.27 -0.56 1.12
CA VAL A 5 0.18 0.89 0.89
C VAL A 5 -0.81 1.51 1.88
N ILE A 6 -2.01 0.95 2.02
CA ILE A 6 -3.03 1.46 2.95
C ILE A 6 -2.53 1.35 4.38
N ARG A 7 -1.91 0.22 4.76
CA ARG A 7 -1.34 0.04 6.09
C ARG A 7 -0.28 1.10 6.40
N ASP A 8 0.66 1.33 5.50
CA ASP A 8 1.75 2.28 5.74
C ASP A 8 1.26 3.73 5.67
N LEU A 9 0.30 4.04 4.78
CA LEU A 9 -0.28 5.38 4.63
C LEU A 9 -1.00 5.81 5.91
N PHE A 10 -1.83 4.93 6.47
CA PHE A 10 -2.62 5.24 7.67
C PHE A 10 -1.96 4.80 8.98
N GLY A 11 -0.85 4.06 8.93
CA GLY A 11 -0.24 3.44 10.10
C GLY A 11 -1.11 2.35 10.73
N LEU A 12 -1.74 1.50 9.92
CA LEU A 12 -2.62 0.44 10.42
C LEU A 12 -1.82 -0.67 11.10
N ASN A 13 -2.26 -1.03 12.30
CA ASN A 13 -1.69 -2.14 13.09
C ASN A 13 -2.12 -3.55 12.60
N ARG A 14 -2.97 -3.63 11.58
CA ARG A 14 -3.55 -4.86 11.04
C ARG A 14 -3.70 -4.79 9.52
N ASP A 15 -3.98 -5.92 8.91
CA ASP A 15 -4.28 -5.99 7.48
C ASP A 15 -5.66 -5.41 7.16
N VAL A 16 -5.79 -4.88 5.94
CA VAL A 16 -7.01 -4.26 5.41
C VAL A 16 -8.05 -5.34 5.10
N PHE A 17 -7.61 -6.44 4.50
CA PHE A 17 -8.40 -7.62 4.17
C PHE A 17 -7.53 -8.86 4.37
N GLY A 18 -8.15 -10.04 4.46
CA GLY A 18 -7.41 -11.31 4.56
C GLY A 18 -6.55 -11.56 3.32
N LEU A 19 -5.31 -12.03 3.54
CA LEU A 19 -4.33 -12.31 2.49
C LEU A 19 -4.04 -13.82 2.40
N PRO A 20 -4.95 -14.64 1.83
CA PRO A 20 -4.76 -16.08 1.76
C PRO A 20 -3.57 -16.49 0.90
N GLU A 21 -3.11 -15.63 -0.03
CA GLU A 21 -1.93 -15.88 -0.85
C GLU A 21 -0.59 -15.81 -0.11
N LYS A 22 -0.55 -15.32 1.14
CA LYS A 22 0.72 -15.27 1.88
C LYS A 22 1.10 -16.70 2.30
N LEU A 23 1.98 -17.33 1.52
CA LEU A 23 2.40 -18.73 1.69
C LEU A 23 2.91 -19.02 3.11
N MET A 24 3.78 -18.14 3.64
CA MET A 24 4.40 -18.27 4.95
C MET A 24 4.39 -16.94 5.70
N THR A 25 3.94 -16.98 6.95
CA THR A 25 3.97 -15.85 7.89
C THR A 25 5.01 -16.12 8.96
N ARG A 26 5.99 -15.21 9.09
CA ARG A 26 7.02 -15.26 10.13
C ARG A 26 6.50 -14.55 11.38
N HIS A 27 6.84 -15.07 12.56
CA HIS A 27 6.44 -14.46 13.85
C HIS A 27 7.61 -13.78 14.59
N GLY A 28 8.80 -13.74 14.00
CA GLY A 28 9.97 -13.08 14.57
C GLY A 28 10.73 -12.27 13.51
N ASN A 29 11.35 -11.17 13.93
CA ASN A 29 12.14 -10.31 13.05
C ASN A 29 13.61 -10.80 13.00
N TYR A 30 13.81 -12.00 12.45
CA TYR A 30 15.15 -12.57 12.30
C TYR A 30 15.87 -12.10 11.03
N LEU A 31 15.17 -11.41 10.13
CA LEU A 31 15.74 -10.90 8.88
C LEU A 31 16.82 -9.84 9.12
N ASN A 32 16.66 -9.06 10.20
CA ASN A 32 17.60 -8.01 10.57
C ASN A 32 18.46 -8.39 11.79
N ALA A 33 18.40 -9.66 12.20
CA ALA A 33 19.19 -10.14 13.32
C ALA A 33 20.65 -10.35 12.91
N LYS A 34 21.59 -9.94 13.77
CA LYS A 34 23.03 -10.17 13.54
C LYS A 34 23.39 -11.66 13.41
N LYS A 35 22.59 -12.53 14.04
CA LYS A 35 22.72 -13.99 13.98
C LYS A 35 21.33 -14.59 13.77
N MET A 36 21.24 -15.53 12.84
CA MET A 36 20.03 -16.33 12.64
C MET A 36 19.69 -17.09 13.94
N PRO A 37 18.44 -17.07 14.41
CA PRO A 37 18.05 -17.81 15.60
C PRO A 37 18.08 -19.31 15.33
N ASP A 38 18.36 -20.10 16.37
CA ASP A 38 18.37 -21.58 16.28
C ASP A 38 16.98 -22.16 15.99
N ARG A 39 15.90 -21.38 16.22
CA ARG A 39 14.51 -21.74 15.89
C ARG A 39 13.77 -20.56 15.28
N VAL A 40 12.93 -20.84 14.29
CA VAL A 40 12.04 -19.87 13.64
C VAL A 40 10.60 -20.35 13.74
N ASN A 41 9.72 -19.48 14.20
CA ASN A 41 8.28 -19.74 14.19
C ASN A 41 7.66 -19.20 12.91
N ALA A 42 7.07 -20.08 12.12
CA ALA A 42 6.36 -19.73 10.90
C ALA A 42 5.01 -20.45 10.81
N SER A 43 4.04 -19.83 10.15
CA SER A 43 2.70 -20.38 9.93
C SER A 43 2.22 -20.13 8.52
N SER A 44 1.53 -21.08 7.89
CA SER A 44 0.76 -20.81 6.68
C SER A 44 -0.64 -20.33 7.05
N LEU A 45 -1.02 -19.16 6.55
CA LEU A 45 -2.36 -18.59 6.77
C LEU A 45 -3.33 -18.90 5.63
N ALA A 46 -2.93 -19.72 4.65
CA ALA A 46 -3.76 -20.06 3.49
C ALA A 46 -5.08 -20.76 3.91
N LEU A 47 -5.01 -21.68 4.88
CA LEU A 47 -6.17 -22.45 5.36
C LEU A 47 -6.99 -21.74 6.44
N LYS A 48 -6.36 -20.81 7.17
CA LYS A 48 -6.98 -20.02 8.25
C LYS A 48 -6.46 -18.59 8.18
N PRO A 49 -6.94 -17.79 7.19
CA PRO A 49 -6.45 -16.43 7.00
C PRO A 49 -6.77 -15.58 8.23
N LYS A 50 -5.81 -14.73 8.62
CA LYS A 50 -6.10 -13.69 9.62
C LYS A 50 -7.16 -12.75 9.03
N PRO A 51 -8.19 -12.38 9.81
CA PRO A 51 -9.17 -11.41 9.34
C PRO A 51 -8.51 -10.05 9.16
N GLY A 52 -8.96 -9.32 8.13
CA GLY A 52 -8.65 -7.90 7.97
C GLY A 52 -9.63 -7.03 8.76
N LEU A 53 -9.84 -5.80 8.26
CA LEU A 53 -10.86 -4.90 8.79
C LEU A 53 -12.26 -5.49 8.61
N GLN A 54 -13.12 -5.33 9.61
CA GLN A 54 -14.53 -5.69 9.51
C GLN A 54 -15.20 -5.00 8.32
N ASN A 55 -16.07 -5.75 7.62
CA ASN A 55 -16.82 -5.29 6.44
C ASN A 55 -15.97 -4.89 5.22
N VAL A 56 -14.68 -5.24 5.21
CA VAL A 56 -13.79 -5.00 4.07
C VAL A 56 -13.49 -6.31 3.37
N ARG A 57 -13.79 -6.38 2.07
CA ARG A 57 -13.51 -7.55 1.23
C ARG A 57 -12.45 -7.21 0.18
N ALA A 58 -11.61 -8.19 -0.14
CA ALA A 58 -10.65 -8.07 -1.23
C ALA A 58 -11.37 -7.95 -2.59
N PHE A 59 -10.68 -7.32 -3.55
CA PHE A 59 -11.13 -7.21 -4.93
C PHE A 59 -10.67 -8.42 -5.77
N PRO A 60 -11.27 -8.68 -6.95
CA PRO A 60 -10.80 -9.73 -7.85
C PRO A 60 -9.36 -9.46 -8.28
N LYS A 61 -8.48 -10.46 -8.21
CA LYS A 61 -7.08 -10.29 -8.64
C LYS A 61 -7.04 -10.09 -10.17
N ASP A 62 -6.28 -9.09 -10.61
CA ASP A 62 -5.90 -9.00 -12.02
C ASP A 62 -5.13 -10.26 -12.42
N LEU A 63 -5.35 -10.72 -13.66
CA LEU A 63 -4.57 -11.81 -14.22
C LEU A 63 -3.12 -11.36 -14.31
N ARG A 64 -2.20 -12.20 -13.82
CA ARG A 64 -0.77 -11.94 -13.96
C ARG A 64 -0.42 -11.97 -15.44
N ALA A 65 0.54 -11.11 -15.82
CA ALA A 65 1.18 -11.22 -17.11
C ALA A 65 1.76 -12.62 -17.30
N SER A 66 1.76 -13.12 -18.54
CA SER A 66 2.24 -14.47 -18.91
C SER A 66 3.67 -14.79 -18.46
N HIS A 67 4.46 -13.78 -18.08
CA HIS A 67 5.85 -13.91 -17.63
C HIS A 67 6.05 -13.71 -16.12
N GLY A 68 5.02 -13.91 -15.29
CA GLY A 68 5.14 -14.15 -13.84
C GLY A 68 5.15 -12.93 -12.92
N PHE A 69 5.51 -11.74 -13.41
CA PHE A 69 5.52 -10.51 -12.60
C PHE A 69 4.21 -9.70 -12.72
N ASP A 70 3.75 -9.13 -11.60
CA ASP A 70 2.48 -8.39 -11.48
C ASP A 70 2.60 -6.86 -11.76
N ASN A 71 3.77 -6.40 -12.17
CA ASN A 71 4.08 -4.97 -12.38
C ASN A 71 4.29 -4.58 -13.86
N GLN A 72 3.87 -5.42 -14.81
CA GLN A 72 4.05 -5.18 -16.23
C GLN A 72 3.04 -4.16 -16.77
N ALA A 73 3.45 -2.89 -16.86
CA ALA A 73 2.59 -1.77 -17.23
C ALA A 73 1.91 -1.93 -18.61
N ASN A 74 2.52 -2.65 -19.55
CA ASN A 74 1.97 -2.92 -20.89
C ASN A 74 0.90 -4.03 -20.92
N GLN A 75 0.71 -4.77 -19.82
CA GLN A 75 -0.30 -5.83 -19.70
C GLN A 75 -1.40 -5.50 -18.68
N LEU A 76 -1.15 -4.55 -17.78
CA LEU A 76 -2.13 -4.12 -16.78
C LEU A 76 -3.23 -3.28 -17.44
N THR A 77 -4.49 -3.66 -17.21
CA THR A 77 -5.66 -2.92 -17.68
C THR A 77 -6.58 -2.64 -16.49
N LEU A 78 -7.23 -1.47 -16.45
CA LEU A 78 -8.24 -1.16 -15.44
C LEU A 78 -9.61 -1.19 -16.09
N SER A 79 -10.33 -2.30 -15.93
CA SER A 79 -11.72 -2.36 -16.37
C SER A 79 -12.61 -1.43 -15.53
N PRO A 80 -13.73 -0.93 -16.07
CA PRO A 80 -14.71 -0.16 -15.30
C PRO A 80 -15.20 -0.89 -14.04
N LEU A 81 -15.36 -2.21 -14.11
CA LEU A 81 -15.75 -3.05 -12.97
C LEU A 81 -14.69 -3.03 -11.87
N LEU A 82 -13.41 -3.11 -12.25
CA LEU A 82 -12.31 -3.05 -11.30
C LEU A 82 -12.18 -1.66 -10.66
N LEU A 83 -12.40 -0.58 -11.43
CA LEU A 83 -12.46 0.77 -10.88
C LEU A 83 -13.60 0.94 -9.86
N ASP A 84 -14.81 0.42 -10.16
CA ASP A 84 -15.94 0.41 -9.21
C ASP A 84 -15.60 -0.40 -7.95
N ALA A 85 -14.91 -1.54 -8.10
CA ALA A 85 -14.44 -2.34 -6.96
C ALA A 85 -13.46 -1.54 -6.08
N PHE A 86 -12.51 -0.79 -6.66
CA PHE A 86 -11.61 0.08 -5.89
C PHE A 86 -12.34 1.21 -5.18
N LEU A 87 -13.39 1.77 -5.80
CA LEU A 87 -14.24 2.80 -5.17
C LEU A 87 -15.01 2.24 -3.97
N ARG A 88 -15.67 1.10 -4.12
CA ARG A 88 -16.37 0.44 -3.01
C ARG A 88 -15.41 0.05 -1.90
N LEU A 89 -14.23 -0.45 -2.28
CA LEU A 89 -13.19 -0.82 -1.34
C LEU A 89 -12.74 0.39 -0.51
N SER A 90 -12.42 1.52 -1.15
CA SER A 90 -11.97 2.71 -0.42
C SER A 90 -13.01 3.20 0.59
N VAL A 91 -14.29 3.16 0.24
CA VAL A 91 -15.38 3.53 1.15
C VAL A 91 -15.46 2.53 2.31
N SER A 92 -15.47 1.23 2.01
CA SER A 92 -15.56 0.18 3.03
C SER A 92 -14.43 0.22 4.05
N ILE A 93 -13.20 0.54 3.62
CA ILE A 93 -12.03 0.66 4.50
C ILE A 93 -12.25 1.76 5.53
N LEU A 94 -12.65 2.95 5.08
CA LEU A 94 -12.80 4.12 5.95
C LEU A 94 -14.06 4.04 6.83
N GLU A 95 -15.09 3.33 6.37
CA GLU A 95 -16.34 3.08 7.11
C GLU A 95 -16.28 1.87 8.03
N SER A 96 -15.23 1.06 7.96
CA SER A 96 -15.05 -0.08 8.86
C SER A 96 -15.07 0.37 10.33
N PRO A 97 -15.77 -0.36 11.22
CA PRO A 97 -15.69 -0.12 12.67
C PRO A 97 -14.27 -0.22 13.22
N ASP A 98 -13.41 -1.04 12.59
CA ASP A 98 -12.01 -1.17 12.95
C ASP A 98 -11.15 0.01 12.49
N PHE A 99 -11.64 0.87 11.58
CA PHE A 99 -10.94 2.08 11.16
C PHE A 99 -11.22 3.22 12.17
N ASN A 100 -10.55 3.13 13.30
CA ASN A 100 -10.70 4.00 14.46
C ASN A 100 -9.34 4.37 15.08
N GLN A 101 -9.34 5.26 16.07
CA GLN A 101 -8.14 5.77 16.74
C GLN A 101 -7.22 4.69 17.31
N GLY A 102 -7.74 3.55 17.74
CA GLY A 102 -6.94 2.46 18.31
C GLY A 102 -6.16 1.67 17.26
N ASN A 103 -6.57 1.73 16.00
CA ASN A 103 -5.95 0.96 14.91
C ASN A 103 -5.27 1.81 13.84
N VAL A 104 -5.54 3.13 13.79
CA VAL A 104 -5.02 4.05 12.77
C VAL A 104 -3.94 4.93 13.40
N GLY A 105 -2.68 4.71 13.00
CA GLY A 105 -1.53 5.43 13.55
C GLY A 105 -1.51 6.94 13.30
N ILE A 106 -2.12 7.42 12.21
CA ILE A 106 -2.19 8.86 11.88
C ILE A 106 -3.47 9.55 12.40
N TRP A 107 -4.20 8.91 13.32
CA TRP A 107 -5.55 9.38 13.69
C TRP A 107 -5.54 10.81 14.24
N ASN A 108 -4.60 11.12 15.12
CA ASN A 108 -4.54 12.41 15.78
C ASN A 108 -4.13 13.54 14.82
N GLU A 109 -3.26 13.23 13.88
CA GLU A 109 -2.70 14.16 12.90
C GLU A 109 -3.67 14.43 11.75
N PHE A 110 -4.47 13.43 11.36
CA PHE A 110 -5.32 13.53 10.17
C PHE A 110 -6.82 13.56 10.49
N PHE A 111 -7.33 12.66 11.33
CA PHE A 111 -8.78 12.44 11.50
C PHE A 111 -9.40 13.13 12.72
N LYS A 112 -8.62 13.40 13.77
CA LYS A 112 -9.09 14.02 15.01
C LYS A 112 -9.56 15.45 14.75
N GLU A 113 -10.73 15.79 15.28
CA GLU A 113 -11.27 17.14 15.20
C GLU A 113 -10.28 18.18 15.78
N PRO A 114 -10.04 19.31 15.08
CA PRO A 114 -9.18 20.36 15.59
C PRO A 114 -9.82 21.11 16.76
N ALA A 115 -9.02 21.95 17.42
CA ALA A 115 -9.52 22.82 18.49
C ALA A 115 -10.58 23.80 17.95
N ALA A 116 -11.53 24.20 18.80
CA ALA A 116 -12.69 25.00 18.41
C ALA A 116 -12.33 26.40 17.86
N ASP A 117 -11.16 26.93 18.25
CA ASP A 117 -10.61 28.21 17.83
C ASP A 117 -9.72 28.12 16.57
N ALA A 118 -9.47 26.92 16.06
CA ALA A 118 -8.63 26.72 14.88
C ALA A 118 -9.32 27.19 13.60
N ASN A 119 -8.54 27.75 12.67
CA ASN A 119 -9.01 28.00 11.32
C ASN A 119 -9.20 26.65 10.59
N MET A 120 -10.46 26.24 10.46
CA MET A 120 -10.86 24.95 9.87
C MET A 120 -10.31 24.75 8.45
N GLU A 121 -10.35 25.78 7.61
CA GLU A 121 -9.83 25.68 6.24
C GLU A 121 -8.32 25.50 6.21
N ALA A 122 -7.58 26.29 7.01
CA ALA A 122 -6.12 26.19 7.08
C ALA A 122 -5.69 24.80 7.59
N GLU A 123 -6.40 24.27 8.58
CA GLU A 123 -6.10 22.96 9.15
C GLU A 123 -6.40 21.82 8.18
N VAL A 124 -7.55 21.84 7.51
CA VAL A 124 -7.90 20.85 6.47
C VAL A 124 -6.86 20.89 5.35
N ARG A 125 -6.52 22.08 4.85
CA ARG A 125 -5.52 22.26 3.78
C ARG A 125 -4.17 21.68 4.19
N LYS A 126 -3.67 22.03 5.38
CA LYS A 126 -2.38 21.55 5.90
C LYS A 126 -2.33 20.02 6.03
N ARG A 127 -3.38 19.41 6.58
CA ARG A 127 -3.46 17.95 6.74
C ARG A 127 -3.53 17.23 5.40
N LEU A 128 -4.31 17.79 4.46
CA LEU A 128 -4.41 17.23 3.12
C LEU A 128 -3.10 17.36 2.36
N GLU A 129 -2.37 18.47 2.45
CA GLU A 129 -1.09 18.63 1.76
C GLU A 129 -0.10 17.51 2.12
N ALA A 130 0.10 17.27 3.42
CA ALA A 130 0.99 16.21 3.90
C ALA A 130 0.48 14.80 3.51
N PHE A 131 -0.83 14.58 3.59
CA PHE A 131 -1.44 13.29 3.27
C PHE A 131 -1.38 12.98 1.76
N LEU A 132 -1.71 13.96 0.92
CA LEU A 132 -1.70 13.83 -0.55
C LEU A 132 -0.28 13.61 -1.08
N MET A 133 0.73 14.28 -0.50
CA MET A 133 2.13 14.04 -0.87
C MET A 133 2.53 12.57 -0.68
N ARG A 134 2.09 11.93 0.40
CA ARG A 134 2.34 10.51 0.67
C ARG A 134 1.45 9.58 -0.19
N ALA A 135 0.17 9.91 -0.33
CA ALA A 135 -0.79 9.09 -1.06
C ALA A 135 -0.49 9.05 -2.57
N PHE A 136 -0.21 10.20 -3.17
CA PHE A 136 0.11 10.33 -4.59
C PHE A 136 1.61 10.24 -4.88
N ARG A 137 2.43 10.12 -3.82
CA ARG A 137 3.87 9.83 -3.87
C ARG A 137 4.68 10.94 -4.55
N ARG A 138 4.14 12.16 -4.58
CA ARG A 138 4.74 13.37 -5.13
C ARG A 138 4.01 14.61 -4.61
N PRO A 139 4.63 15.80 -4.65
CA PRO A 139 3.94 17.06 -4.42
C PRO A 139 2.74 17.20 -5.34
N VAL A 140 1.64 17.72 -4.80
CA VAL A 140 0.43 18.01 -5.57
C VAL A 140 0.40 19.46 -5.98
N ASP A 141 -0.13 19.71 -7.17
CA ASP A 141 -0.40 21.08 -7.61
C ASP A 141 -1.45 21.74 -6.71
N ARG A 142 -1.35 23.06 -6.59
CA ARG A 142 -2.25 23.85 -5.76
C ARG A 142 -3.72 23.59 -6.12
N GLU A 143 -4.06 23.47 -7.40
CA GLU A 143 -5.41 23.20 -7.86
C GLU A 143 -5.96 21.85 -7.37
N VAL A 144 -5.10 20.82 -7.33
CA VAL A 144 -5.47 19.50 -6.81
C VAL A 144 -5.72 19.58 -5.31
N LEU A 145 -4.83 20.25 -4.57
CA LEU A 145 -5.00 20.45 -3.12
C LEU A 145 -6.30 21.22 -2.80
N GLU A 146 -6.56 22.31 -3.51
CA GLU A 146 -7.78 23.11 -3.31
C GLU A 146 -9.05 22.31 -3.63
N ARG A 147 -9.02 21.43 -4.65
CA ARG A 147 -10.16 20.57 -4.98
C ARG A 147 -10.53 19.63 -3.82
N TYR A 148 -9.54 18.95 -3.24
CA TYR A 148 -9.78 18.06 -2.09
C TYR A 148 -10.14 18.84 -0.82
N THR A 149 -9.55 20.02 -0.62
CA THR A 149 -9.88 20.92 0.49
C THR A 149 -11.33 21.40 0.40
N ALA A 150 -11.75 21.94 -0.76
CA ALA A 150 -13.10 22.40 -1.01
C ALA A 150 -14.14 21.28 -0.88
N PHE A 151 -13.82 20.07 -1.38
CA PHE A 151 -14.67 18.89 -1.20
C PHE A 151 -14.89 18.58 0.28
N THR A 152 -13.82 18.59 1.09
CA THR A 152 -13.89 18.32 2.53
C THR A 152 -14.72 19.37 3.27
N LEU A 153 -14.45 20.65 3.00
CA LEU A 153 -15.20 21.76 3.61
C LEU A 153 -16.68 21.75 3.20
N SER A 154 -16.99 21.33 1.97
CA SER A 154 -18.37 21.13 1.52
C SER A 154 -19.11 20.08 2.35
N LYS A 155 -18.45 18.97 2.72
CA LYS A 155 -19.04 17.94 3.60
C LYS A 155 -19.27 18.43 5.02
N ILE A 156 -18.34 19.22 5.56
CA ILE A 156 -18.51 19.86 6.88
C ILE A 156 -19.70 20.83 6.84
N LYS A 157 -19.81 21.66 5.80
CA LYS A 157 -20.96 22.59 5.61
C LYS A 157 -22.31 21.86 5.46
N GLN A 158 -22.30 20.62 4.96
CA GLN A 158 -23.49 19.75 4.88
C GLN A 158 -23.85 19.09 6.23
N GLY A 159 -23.15 19.42 7.32
CA GLY A 159 -23.40 18.90 8.66
C GLY A 159 -22.69 17.60 8.99
N LEU A 160 -21.79 17.11 8.13
CA LEU A 160 -21.00 15.91 8.44
C LEU A 160 -19.90 16.26 9.46
N PRO A 161 -19.75 15.50 10.57
CA PRO A 161 -18.69 15.75 11.55
C PRO A 161 -17.30 15.78 10.89
N PHE A 162 -16.35 16.52 11.49
CA PHE A 162 -15.00 16.69 10.94
C PHE A 162 -14.35 15.35 10.56
N THR A 163 -14.33 14.40 11.50
CA THR A 163 -13.77 13.06 11.28
C THR A 163 -14.47 12.33 10.13
N GLY A 164 -15.79 12.44 10.02
CA GLY A 164 -16.55 11.86 8.90
C GLY A 164 -16.18 12.49 7.56
N SER A 165 -16.00 13.81 7.53
CA SER A 165 -15.55 14.55 6.33
C SER A 165 -14.13 14.16 5.92
N MET A 166 -13.21 14.02 6.89
CA MET A 166 -11.84 13.53 6.64
C MET A 166 -11.81 12.08 6.15
N LYS A 167 -12.72 11.22 6.64
CA LYS A 167 -12.91 9.87 6.09
C LYS A 167 -13.40 9.90 4.64
N LYS A 168 -14.39 10.74 4.30
CA LYS A 168 -14.89 10.86 2.93
C LYS A 168 -13.82 11.36 1.94
N VAL A 169 -13.02 12.36 2.33
CA VAL A 169 -11.92 12.82 1.46
C VAL A 169 -10.83 11.76 1.34
N ALA A 170 -10.49 11.02 2.41
CA ALA A 170 -9.57 9.90 2.33
C ALA A 170 -10.05 8.82 1.35
N SER A 171 -11.33 8.44 1.39
CA SER A 171 -11.90 7.52 0.39
C SER A 171 -11.78 8.06 -1.04
N ALA A 172 -12.04 9.36 -1.26
CA ALA A 172 -11.87 9.98 -2.57
C ALA A 172 -10.40 9.97 -3.04
N VAL A 173 -9.43 10.12 -2.13
CA VAL A 173 -8.00 10.00 -2.43
C VAL A 173 -7.65 8.58 -2.84
N LEU A 174 -8.09 7.57 -2.07
CA LEU A 174 -7.83 6.16 -2.36
C LEU A 174 -8.45 5.66 -3.66
N SER A 175 -9.50 6.33 -4.15
CA SER A 175 -10.16 6.04 -5.43
C SER A 175 -9.61 6.86 -6.60
N SER A 176 -8.67 7.78 -6.33
CA SER A 176 -8.09 8.63 -7.37
C SER A 176 -7.16 7.84 -8.28
N PRO A 177 -7.17 8.09 -9.61
CA PRO A 177 -6.15 7.59 -10.52
C PRO A 177 -4.72 7.94 -10.05
N LEU A 178 -4.53 9.11 -9.42
CA LEU A 178 -3.23 9.52 -8.84
C LEU A 178 -2.75 8.58 -7.72
N PHE A 179 -3.68 7.91 -7.04
CA PHE A 179 -3.37 6.90 -6.03
C PHE A 179 -3.22 5.49 -6.63
N LEU A 180 -4.12 5.11 -7.54
CA LEU A 180 -4.15 3.77 -8.13
C LEU A 180 -2.96 3.52 -9.07
N TYR A 181 -2.56 4.54 -9.83
CA TYR A 181 -1.48 4.42 -10.80
C TYR A 181 -0.17 5.02 -10.28
N ARG A 182 0.93 4.43 -10.73
CA ARG A 182 2.28 4.98 -10.56
C ARG A 182 2.68 5.55 -11.92
N TYR A 183 2.68 6.88 -12.03
CA TYR A 183 3.13 7.57 -13.22
C TYR A 183 4.63 7.85 -13.11
N GLY A 184 5.39 7.48 -14.13
CA GLY A 184 6.74 7.98 -14.36
C GLY A 184 6.75 9.00 -15.49
N SER A 185 7.65 9.98 -15.46
CA SER A 185 7.95 10.74 -16.68
C SER A 185 8.65 9.86 -17.71
N ALA A 186 8.62 10.26 -18.99
CA ALA A 186 9.36 9.59 -20.06
C ALA A 186 10.88 9.50 -19.78
N ASN A 187 11.40 10.30 -18.85
CA ASN A 187 12.77 10.22 -18.36
C ASN A 187 12.78 9.79 -16.89
N GLU A 188 12.57 8.49 -16.62
CA GLU A 188 12.54 7.91 -15.28
C GLU A 188 13.82 8.19 -14.47
N LYS A 189 14.97 8.33 -15.13
CA LYS A 189 16.24 8.67 -14.47
C LYS A 189 16.30 10.11 -13.96
N ALA A 190 15.54 11.02 -14.58
CA ALA A 190 15.41 12.41 -14.15
C ALA A 190 14.24 12.61 -13.17
N ASP A 191 13.25 11.72 -13.19
CA ASP A 191 12.09 11.78 -12.30
C ASP A 191 12.41 11.12 -10.95
N GLN A 192 12.89 11.94 -10.04
CA GLN A 192 13.27 11.55 -8.68
C GLN A 192 12.12 10.91 -7.90
N PHE A 193 10.87 11.36 -8.12
CA PHE A 193 9.69 10.78 -7.46
C PHE A 193 9.32 9.43 -8.07
N ALA A 194 9.48 9.27 -9.38
CA ALA A 194 9.34 7.96 -10.02
C ALA A 194 10.40 6.98 -9.48
N LEU A 195 11.66 7.41 -9.34
CA LEU A 195 12.73 6.60 -8.74
C LEU A 195 12.39 6.18 -7.29
N ALA A 196 11.97 7.12 -6.44
CA ALA A 196 11.50 6.85 -5.09
C ALA A 196 10.37 5.81 -5.06
N SER A 197 9.36 6.00 -5.91
CA SER A 197 8.22 5.09 -6.04
C SER A 197 8.67 3.70 -6.49
N SER A 198 9.55 3.61 -7.49
CA SER A 198 10.09 2.33 -7.97
C SER A 198 10.87 1.59 -6.89
N LEU A 199 11.78 2.26 -6.17
CA LEU A 199 12.52 1.67 -5.06
C LEU A 199 11.60 1.16 -3.95
N SER A 200 10.63 1.97 -3.53
CA SER A 200 9.71 1.62 -2.45
C SER A 200 8.82 0.43 -2.79
N PHE A 201 8.28 0.38 -4.00
CA PHE A 201 7.46 -0.76 -4.41
C PHE A 201 8.30 -2.00 -4.68
N PHE A 202 9.56 -1.86 -5.10
CA PHE A 202 10.47 -2.97 -5.27
C PHE A 202 10.84 -3.62 -3.92
N PHE A 203 11.35 -2.84 -2.96
CA PHE A 203 11.83 -3.39 -1.68
C PHE A 203 10.73 -3.60 -0.64
N TRP A 204 9.73 -2.71 -0.59
CA TRP A 204 8.74 -2.68 0.47
C TRP A 204 7.31 -2.94 0.00
N ALA A 205 7.09 -3.17 -1.30
CA ALA A 205 5.77 -3.42 -1.89
C ALA A 205 4.69 -2.41 -1.44
N SER A 206 5.10 -1.14 -1.24
CA SER A 206 4.33 -0.07 -0.59
C SER A 206 4.80 1.33 -1.03
N SER A 207 4.10 2.38 -0.60
CA SER A 207 4.45 3.78 -0.90
C SER A 207 5.76 4.21 -0.21
N PRO A 208 6.53 5.13 -0.83
CA PRO A 208 7.71 5.73 -0.22
C PRO A 208 7.43 6.33 1.16
N ASP A 209 8.41 6.24 2.05
CA ASP A 209 8.39 6.98 3.30
C ASP A 209 8.80 8.45 3.09
N LEU A 210 8.67 9.26 4.14
CA LEU A 210 8.97 10.69 4.06
C LEU A 210 10.42 10.97 3.72
N GLU A 211 11.37 10.23 4.32
CA GLU A 211 12.80 10.37 4.01
C GLU A 211 13.09 10.16 2.52
N LEU A 212 12.48 9.12 1.90
CA LEU A 212 12.64 8.86 0.48
C LEU A 212 11.98 9.92 -0.41
N LEU A 213 10.82 10.45 0.00
CA LEU A 213 10.14 11.54 -0.72
C LEU A 213 10.90 12.87 -0.60
N ASP A 214 11.54 13.13 0.53
CA ASP A 214 12.33 14.35 0.76
C ASP A 214 13.62 14.33 -0.06
N LEU A 215 14.31 13.18 -0.13
CA LEU A 215 15.45 12.98 -1.05
C LEU A 215 15.05 13.13 -2.52
N ALA A 216 13.85 12.69 -2.88
CA ALA A 216 13.31 12.89 -4.22
C ALA A 216 13.01 14.36 -4.49
N LYS A 217 12.42 15.06 -3.51
CA LYS A 217 12.09 16.49 -3.59
C LYS A 217 13.33 17.36 -3.72
N SER A 218 14.41 17.03 -3.02
CA SER A 218 15.68 17.78 -3.09
C SER A 218 16.48 17.51 -4.37
N GLY A 219 16.10 16.51 -5.16
CA GLY A 219 16.84 16.10 -6.34
C GLY A 219 18.11 15.29 -6.05
N GLU A 220 18.28 14.83 -4.81
CA GLU A 220 19.50 14.15 -4.37
C GLU A 220 19.44 12.63 -4.49
N LEU A 221 18.25 12.04 -4.56
CA LEU A 221 18.06 10.59 -4.55
C LEU A 221 18.84 9.87 -5.66
N SER A 222 19.00 10.48 -6.84
CA SER A 222 19.75 9.90 -7.95
C SER A 222 21.28 10.00 -7.81
N LYS A 223 21.81 10.72 -6.82
CA LYS A 223 23.26 10.79 -6.57
C LYS A 223 23.75 9.40 -6.10
N PRO A 224 24.79 8.81 -6.70
CA PRO A 224 25.18 7.42 -6.41
C PRO A 224 25.40 7.10 -4.92
N GLU A 225 26.04 8.00 -4.17
CA GLU A 225 26.29 7.81 -2.73
C GLU A 225 24.98 7.83 -1.92
N VAL A 226 24.08 8.77 -2.22
CA VAL A 226 22.77 8.90 -1.58
C VAL A 226 21.90 7.68 -1.92
N LEU A 227 21.90 7.26 -3.18
CA LEU A 227 21.16 6.09 -3.65
C LEU A 227 21.63 4.82 -2.93
N ASN A 228 22.95 4.57 -2.86
CA ASN A 228 23.50 3.41 -2.16
C ASN A 228 23.15 3.42 -0.67
N LYS A 229 23.27 4.56 0.00
CA LYS A 229 22.88 4.71 1.41
C LYS A 229 21.38 4.43 1.60
N THR A 230 20.55 4.93 0.69
CA THR A 230 19.09 4.74 0.71
C THR A 230 18.73 3.27 0.51
N ILE A 231 19.34 2.58 -0.46
CA ILE A 231 19.13 1.15 -0.70
C ILE A 231 19.52 0.34 0.55
N ASN A 232 20.70 0.60 1.14
CA ASN A 232 21.14 -0.10 2.35
C ASN A 232 20.17 0.10 3.52
N ARG A 233 19.67 1.34 3.71
CA ARG A 233 18.64 1.65 4.71
C ARG A 233 17.37 0.84 4.46
N MET A 234 16.89 0.80 3.22
CA MET A 234 15.66 0.11 2.85
C MET A 234 15.77 -1.42 2.99
N MET A 235 16.93 -1.99 2.69
CA MET A 235 17.21 -3.41 2.89
C MET A 235 17.31 -3.78 4.38
N ALA A 236 17.74 -2.86 5.23
CA ALA A 236 17.80 -3.06 6.68
C ALA A 236 16.45 -2.81 7.39
N ASP A 237 15.44 -2.30 6.70
CA ASP A 237 14.12 -2.08 7.26
C ASP A 237 13.29 -3.39 7.29
N PRO A 238 12.55 -3.70 8.36
CA PRO A 238 11.72 -4.91 8.45
C PRO A 238 10.73 -5.10 7.29
N LYS A 239 10.31 -4.02 6.61
CA LYS A 239 9.46 -4.08 5.42
C LYS A 239 10.07 -4.88 4.27
N ILE A 240 11.39 -5.13 4.27
CA ILE A 240 12.07 -5.96 3.27
C ILE A 240 11.49 -7.38 3.19
N GLU A 241 10.86 -7.88 4.27
CA GLU A 241 10.14 -9.16 4.26
C GLU A 241 9.15 -9.25 3.08
N ARG A 242 8.51 -8.12 2.74
CA ARG A 242 7.51 -8.07 1.68
C ARG A 242 8.12 -8.43 0.32
N PHE A 243 9.31 -7.93 0.01
CA PHE A 243 10.05 -8.32 -1.19
C PHE A 243 10.41 -9.81 -1.16
N LEU A 244 10.91 -10.31 -0.02
CA LEU A 244 11.31 -11.71 0.15
C LEU A 244 10.13 -12.69 0.04
N ASP A 245 8.91 -12.24 0.30
CA ASP A 245 7.70 -13.04 0.10
C ASP A 245 7.19 -12.98 -1.34
N THR A 246 7.20 -11.80 -1.97
CA THR A 246 6.61 -11.63 -3.30
C THR A 246 7.53 -12.06 -4.43
N PHE A 247 8.82 -11.72 -4.36
CA PHE A 247 9.74 -11.91 -5.48
C PHE A 247 9.98 -13.40 -5.81
N PRO A 248 10.34 -14.28 -4.86
CA PRO A 248 10.53 -15.71 -5.16
C PRO A 248 9.26 -16.38 -5.65
N SER A 249 8.11 -16.00 -5.06
CA SER A 249 6.80 -16.54 -5.44
C SER A 249 6.46 -16.23 -6.90
N GLN A 250 6.70 -14.99 -7.34
CA GLN A 250 6.49 -14.56 -8.73
C GLN A 250 7.54 -15.14 -9.69
N TRP A 251 8.81 -15.08 -9.31
CA TRP A 251 9.92 -15.57 -10.14
C TRP A 251 9.81 -17.06 -10.44
N MET A 252 9.46 -17.87 -9.43
CA MET A 252 9.26 -19.32 -9.55
C MET A 252 7.83 -19.70 -9.98
N GLN A 253 6.93 -18.72 -10.14
CA GLN A 253 5.51 -18.91 -10.46
C GLN A 253 4.84 -19.95 -9.55
N LEU A 254 5.05 -19.84 -8.22
CA LEU A 254 4.63 -20.87 -7.26
C LEU A 254 3.11 -21.09 -7.23
N GLU A 255 2.31 -20.11 -7.69
CA GLU A 255 0.87 -20.29 -7.89
C GLU A 255 0.53 -21.41 -8.90
N ASN A 256 1.39 -21.64 -9.90
CA ASN A 256 1.18 -22.67 -10.92
C ASN A 256 1.45 -24.08 -10.38
N VAL A 257 2.18 -24.21 -9.27
CA VAL A 257 2.44 -25.50 -8.63
C VAL A 257 1.13 -26.14 -8.16
N LEU A 258 0.14 -25.34 -7.73
CA LEU A 258 -1.18 -25.83 -7.34
C LEU A 258 -1.99 -26.35 -8.54
N ALA A 259 -1.68 -25.91 -9.76
CA ALA A 259 -2.31 -26.39 -10.99
C ALA A 259 -1.54 -27.57 -11.63
N ALA A 260 -0.34 -27.89 -11.14
CA ALA A 260 0.44 -29.00 -11.65
C ALA A 260 -0.21 -30.32 -11.21
N THR A 261 -0.62 -31.12 -12.19
CA THR A 261 -1.07 -32.50 -11.94
C THR A 261 0.13 -33.43 -12.05
N PRO A 262 0.57 -34.09 -10.97
CA PRO A 262 1.66 -35.07 -11.04
C PRO A 262 1.32 -36.18 -12.03
N ASP A 263 2.33 -36.65 -12.78
CA ASP A 263 2.15 -37.73 -13.74
C ASP A 263 1.58 -38.98 -13.03
N PRO A 264 0.35 -39.42 -13.36
CA PRO A 264 -0.28 -40.56 -12.70
C PRO A 264 0.50 -41.87 -12.87
N LYS A 265 1.35 -41.98 -13.90
CA LYS A 265 2.22 -43.14 -14.10
C LYS A 265 3.42 -43.16 -13.15
N LYS A 266 3.91 -41.99 -12.71
CA LYS A 266 5.04 -41.86 -11.77
C LYS A 266 4.56 -41.73 -10.32
N HIS A 267 3.40 -41.12 -10.10
CA HIS A 267 2.85 -40.80 -8.78
C HIS A 267 1.43 -41.35 -8.64
N ARG A 268 1.30 -42.68 -8.72
CA ARG A 268 0.00 -43.39 -8.82
C ARG A 268 -0.94 -43.21 -7.62
N PHE A 269 -0.43 -42.75 -6.48
CA PHE A 269 -1.19 -42.53 -5.23
C PHE A 269 -1.44 -41.05 -4.91
N PHE A 270 -1.08 -40.12 -5.79
CA PHE A 270 -1.37 -38.71 -5.58
C PHE A 270 -2.82 -38.40 -5.98
N SER A 271 -3.65 -37.97 -5.02
CA SER A 271 -4.95 -37.35 -5.28
C SER A 271 -5.01 -35.96 -4.64
N LEU A 272 -5.68 -35.02 -5.31
CA LEU A 272 -6.11 -33.75 -4.75
C LEU A 272 -7.60 -33.90 -4.44
N ASP A 273 -7.91 -34.18 -3.18
CA ASP A 273 -9.29 -34.15 -2.68
C ASP A 273 -9.65 -32.73 -2.18
#